data_AF-A0A6J6YZ12-F1
#
_entry.id   AF-A0A6J6YZ12-F1
#
_cell.length_a   1.000
_cell.length_b   1.000
_cell.length_c   1.000
_cell.angle_alpha   90.00
_cell.angle_beta   90.00
_cell.angle_gamma   90.00
#
_symmetry.space_group_name_H-M   'P 1'
#
loop_
_entity.id
_entity.type
_entity.pdbx_description
1 polymer ?
#
loop_
_entity_poly.entity_id
_entity_poly.type
_entity_poly.pdbx_seq_one_letter_code
_entity_poly.pdbx_strand_id
1 'polypeptide(L)' 'MADALVQDGCIEQHRSGRYARWQDELGQEILSSTSTLAELADRATTADLDPTPTSGRQEFLENEVNRVLWSAP' A
#
# COMPACT_ATOMS: atom_id res chain seq x y z
N MET A 1 6.10 20.95 -11.54
CA MET A 1 6.26 20.26 -10.24
C MET A 1 5.37 19.03 -10.11
N ALA A 2 4.04 19.17 -9.96
CA ALA A 2 3.16 18.01 -9.77
C ALA A 2 3.27 16.99 -10.92
N ASP A 3 3.30 17.46 -12.17
CA ASP A 3 3.51 16.61 -13.35
C ASP A 3 4.85 15.83 -13.30
N ALA A 4 5.94 16.50 -12.91
CA ALA A 4 7.26 15.86 -12.76
C ALA A 4 7.27 14.77 -11.67
N LEU A 5 6.56 14.97 -10.56
CA LEU A 5 6.41 13.95 -9.51
C LEU A 5 5.61 12.73 -9.98
N VAL A 6 4.57 12.96 -10.79
CA VAL A 6 3.78 11.88 -11.40
C VAL A 6 4.62 11.09 -12.40
N GLN A 7 5.45 11.77 -13.20
CA GLN A 7 6.35 11.14 -14.15
C GLN A 7 7.50 10.38 -13.48
N ASP A 8 8.07 10.91 -12.38
CA ASP A 8 9.08 10.21 -11.57
C ASP A 8 8.51 8.91 -10.96
N GLY A 9 7.24 8.93 -10.53
CA GLY A 9 6.50 7.71 -10.19
C GLY A 9 6.89 7.06 -8.85
N CYS A 10 7.89 7.57 -8.12
CA CYS A 10 8.34 7.00 -6.85
C CYS A 10 7.21 6.88 -5.81
N ILE A 11 6.37 7.91 -5.70
CA ILE A 11 5.23 7.92 -4.75
C ILE A 11 4.21 6.84 -5.13
N GLU A 12 3.87 6.71 -6.41
CA GLU A 12 2.88 5.72 -6.86
C GLU A 12 3.39 4.29 -6.72
N GLN A 13 4.67 4.07 -7.02
CA GLN A 13 5.31 2.77 -6.81
C GLN A 13 5.29 2.37 -5.34
N HIS A 14 5.60 3.29 -4.43
CA HIS A 14 5.53 3.03 -2.98
C HIS A 14 4.10 2.77 -2.50
N ARG A 15 3.11 3.52 -3.01
CA ARG A 15 1.70 3.32 -2.69
C ARG A 15 1.21 1.96 -3.15
N SER A 16 1.50 1.60 -4.40
CA SER A 16 1.14 0.31 -4.98
C SER A 16 1.78 -0.85 -4.20
N GLY A 17 3.07 -0.74 -3.86
CA GLY A 17 3.75 -1.75 -3.04
C GLY A 17 3.14 -1.90 -1.65
N ARG A 18 2.80 -0.79 -0.97
CA ARG A 18 2.17 -0.81 0.36
C ARG A 18 0.82 -1.52 0.36
N TYR A 19 0.04 -1.37 -0.71
CA TYR A 19 -1.30 -1.93 -0.82
C TYR A 19 -1.40 -3.15 -1.73
N ALA A 20 -0.28 -3.72 -2.17
CA ALA A 20 -0.26 -4.86 -3.11
C ALA A 20 -1.07 -6.06 -2.61
N ARG A 21 -1.03 -6.34 -1.30
CA ARG A 21 -1.77 -7.46 -0.69
C ARG A 21 -3.29 -7.37 -0.78
N TRP A 22 -3.84 -6.21 -1.12
CA TRP A 22 -5.26 -6.10 -1.43
C TRP A 22 -5.63 -6.78 -2.75
N GLN A 23 -4.66 -7.00 -3.64
CA GLN A 23 -4.84 -7.76 -4.88
C GLN A 23 -4.65 -9.26 -4.69
N ASP A 24 -4.09 -9.70 -3.56
CA ASP A 24 -3.96 -11.12 -3.23
C ASP A 24 -5.32 -11.73 -2.83
N GLU A 25 -5.37 -13.06 -2.76
CA GLU A 25 -6.59 -13.83 -2.48
C GLU A 25 -7.35 -13.35 -1.24
N LEU A 26 -6.65 -13.20 -0.10
CA LEU A 26 -7.28 -12.71 1.14
C LEU A 26 -7.78 -11.27 1.00
N GLY A 27 -7.03 -10.40 0.32
CA GLY A 27 -7.43 -9.02 0.08
C GLY A 27 -8.69 -8.91 -0.78
N GLN A 28 -8.76 -9.70 -1.86
CA GLN A 28 -9.94 -9.76 -2.72
C GLN A 28 -11.14 -10.40 -2.02
N GLU A 29 -10.92 -11.40 -1.17
CA GLU A 29 -11.98 -11.99 -0.35
C GLU A 29 -12.59 -10.97 0.62
N ILE A 30 -11.75 -10.16 1.29
CA ILE A 30 -12.22 -9.10 2.19
C ILE A 30 -13.03 -8.04 1.43
N LEU A 31 -12.62 -7.70 0.20
CA LEU A 31 -13.32 -6.71 -0.64
C LEU A 31 -14.59 -7.26 -1.31
N SER A 32 -14.76 -8.58 -1.36
CA SER A 32 -15.90 -9.21 -1.99
C SER A 32 -17.18 -8.93 -1.22
N SER A 33 -18.27 -8.60 -1.93
CA SER A 33 -19.60 -8.47 -1.34
C SER A 33 -20.21 -9.80 -0.92
N THR A 34 -19.58 -10.92 -1.26
CA THR A 34 -20.04 -12.27 -0.91
C THR A 34 -19.47 -12.78 0.40
N SER A 35 -18.42 -12.16 0.93
CA SER A 35 -17.79 -12.59 2.18
C SER A 35 -18.50 -11.96 3.37
N THR A 36 -18.76 -12.77 4.39
CA THR A 36 -19.35 -12.30 5.64
C THR A 36 -18.28 -12.02 6.70
N LEU A 37 -18.62 -11.18 7.68
CA LEU A 37 -17.73 -10.92 8.82
C LEU A 37 -17.43 -12.19 9.65
N ALA A 38 -18.37 -13.14 9.68
CA ALA A 38 -18.18 -14.42 10.40
C ALA A 38 -17.10 -15.27 9.72
N GLU A 39 -17.17 -15.42 8.40
CA GLU A 39 -16.17 -16.19 7.63
C GLU A 39 -14.77 -15.57 7.73
N LEU A 40 -14.68 -14.22 7.68
CA LEU A 40 -13.40 -13.52 7.84
C LEU A 40 -12.81 -13.69 9.25
N ALA A 41 -13.65 -13.69 10.29
CA ALA A 41 -13.21 -13.90 11.68
C ALA A 41 -12.70 -15.33 11.91
N ASP A 42 -13.42 -16.33 11.39
CA ASP A 42 -13.01 -17.74 11.46
C ASP A 42 -11.70 -17.97 10.73
N ARG A 43 -11.54 -17.37 9.54
CA ARG A 43 -10.29 -17.44 8.77
C ARG A 43 -9.13 -16.81 9.52
N ALA A 44 -9.30 -15.61 10.07
CA ALA A 44 -8.24 -14.92 10.81
C ALA A 44 -7.76 -15.73 12.03
N THR A 45 -8.70 -16.35 12.75
CA THR A 45 -8.40 -17.20 13.90
C THR A 45 -7.75 -18.52 13.50
N THR A 46 -8.28 -19.19 12.47
CA THR A 46 -7.77 -20.49 12.00
C THR A 46 -6.38 -20.38 11.39
N ALA A 47 -6.11 -19.29 10.68
CA ALA A 47 -4.81 -19.02 10.08
C ALA A 47 -3.82 -18.34 11.05
N ASP A 48 -4.22 -18.08 12.30
CA ASP A 48 -3.43 -17.41 13.34
C ASP A 48 -2.76 -16.12 12.82
N LEU A 49 -3.56 -15.27 12.19
CA LEU A 49 -3.04 -14.08 11.52
C LEU A 49 -2.50 -13.06 12.54
N ASP A 50 -1.19 -12.83 12.52
CA ASP A 50 -0.50 -11.77 13.27
C ASP A 50 0.19 -10.76 12.32
N PRO A 51 -0.58 -9.90 11.64
CA PRO A 51 -0.01 -8.94 10.69
C PRO A 51 0.74 -7.82 11.42
N THR A 52 2.04 -7.71 11.15
CA THR A 52 2.86 -6.61 11.67
C THR A 52 2.73 -5.35 10.81
N PRO A 53 2.62 -4.15 11.40
CA PRO A 53 2.61 -2.91 10.64
C PRO A 53 3.92 -2.71 9.87
N THR A 54 3.83 -2.19 8.65
CA THR A 54 4.98 -1.81 7.83
C THR A 54 5.18 -0.30 7.85
N SER A 55 6.45 0.13 7.85
CA SER A 55 6.83 1.54 7.84
C SER A 55 6.15 2.30 6.69
N GLY A 56 5.65 3.50 6.98
CA GLY A 56 5.09 4.41 5.98
C GLY A 56 6.14 5.11 5.12
N ARG A 57 7.43 5.02 5.48
CA ARG A 57 8.56 5.63 4.75
C ARG A 57 8.40 7.14 4.52
N GLN A 58 7.75 7.85 5.45
CA GLN A 58 7.43 9.27 5.30
C GLN A 58 8.69 10.12 5.02
N GLU A 59 9.69 10.04 5.90
CA GLU A 59 10.94 10.82 5.77
C GLU A 59 11.68 10.51 4.45
N PHE A 60 11.65 9.25 4.03
CA PHE A 60 12.20 8.84 2.73
C PHE A 60 11.43 9.47 1.57
N LEU A 61 10.09 9.40 1.59
CA LEU A 61 9.25 9.98 0.54
C LEU A 61 9.35 11.52 0.48
N GLU A 62 9.51 12.19 1.63
CA GLU A 62 9.78 13.63 1.69
C GLU A 62 11.12 13.97 1.00
N ASN A 63 12.16 13.14 1.20
CA ASN A 63 13.43 13.31 0.51
C ASN A 63 13.33 13.08 -1.00
N GLU A 64 12.54 12.11 -1.46
CA GLU A 64 12.31 11.87 -2.89
C GLU A 64 11.56 13.04 -3.54
N VAL A 65 10.57 13.62 -2.85
CA VAL A 65 9.92 14.85 -3.31
C VAL A 65 10.92 15.99 -3.44
N ASN A 66 11.78 16.19 -2.43
CA ASN A 66 12.84 17.19 -2.49
C ASN A 66 13.79 16.95 -3.68
N ARG A 67 14.18 15.70 -3.92
CA ARG A 67 15.03 15.36 -5.08
C ARG A 67 14.40 15.83 -6.38
N VAL A 68 13.13 15.51 -6.61
CA VAL A 68 12.43 15.92 -7.85
C VAL A 68 12.28 17.44 -7.93
N LEU A 69 11.99 18.12 -6.81
CA LEU A 69 11.91 19.58 -6.75
C LEU A 69 13.20 20.27 -7.21
N TRP A 70 14.35 19.78 -6.76
CA TRP A 70 15.65 20.40 -7.04
C TRP A 70 16.32 19.90 -8.32
N SER A 71 15.80 18.82 -8.92
CA SER A 71 16.31 18.26 -10.19
C SER A 71 15.51 18.71 -11.42
N ALA A 72 14.32 19.29 -11.21
CA ALA A 72 13.51 19.85 -12.28
C ALA A 72 14.13 21.18 -12.78
N PRO A 73 14.24 21.39 -14.10
CA PRO A 73 14.77 22.63 -14.68
C PRO A 73 13.86 23.85 -14.47
#